data_AF-A0A1V3XCR7-F1
#
_entry.id   AF-A0A1V3XCR7-F1
#
_cell.length_a   1.000
_cell.length_b   1.000
_cell.length_c   1.000
_cell.angle_alpha   90.00
_cell.angle_beta   90.00
_cell.angle_gamma   90.00
#
_symmetry.space_group_name_H-M   'P 1'
#
loop_
_entity.id
_entity.type
_entity.pdbx_description
1 polymer ?
#
loop_
_entity_poly.entity_id
_entity_poly.type
_entity_poly.pdbx_seq_one_letter_code
_entity_poly.pdbx_strand_id
1 'polypeptide(L)'
;MMDFGALPPEVNSGRMYSGPGSAPMAAAATAWNSLAVELSSAARGYEAVVTQLSSEEWMGPASATMAEAVAPYVAWTGAAATHAEQAAAQARAAAAAFETAFAAVVPHR
;
A
#
# COMPACT_ATOMS: atom_id res chain seq x y z
N MET A 1 21.04 11.66 -13.12
CA MET A 1 19.96 12.66 -13.00
C MET A 1 19.32 12.78 -14.38
N MET A 2 18.00 12.67 -14.51
CA MET A 2 17.33 13.03 -15.76
C MET A 2 17.23 14.54 -15.86
N ASP A 3 17.58 15.13 -17.01
CA ASP A 3 17.38 16.54 -17.30
C ASP A 3 16.34 16.70 -18.40
N PHE A 4 15.11 17.05 -18.01
CA PHE A 4 14.01 17.31 -18.93
C PHE A 4 14.11 18.69 -19.60
N GLY A 5 14.92 19.61 -19.06
CA GLY A 5 15.12 20.95 -19.62
C GLY A 5 16.03 20.97 -20.86
N ALA A 6 16.83 19.93 -21.04
CA ALA A 6 17.64 19.72 -22.25
C ALA A 6 16.81 19.27 -23.48
N LEU A 7 15.54 18.89 -23.29
CA LEU A 7 14.64 18.46 -24.36
C LEU A 7 13.73 19.60 -24.82
N PRO A 8 13.38 19.67 -26.12
CA PRO A 8 12.43 20.65 -26.60
C PRO A 8 11.01 20.36 -26.03
N PRO A 9 10.17 21.39 -25.86
CA PRO A 9 8.86 21.26 -25.21
C PRO A 9 7.95 20.24 -25.91
N GLU A 10 8.04 20.08 -27.23
CA GLU A 10 7.25 19.14 -28.01
C GLU A 10 7.47 17.69 -27.56
N VAL A 11 8.69 17.35 -27.14
CA VAL A 11 9.03 16.00 -26.66
C VAL A 11 8.44 15.77 -25.26
N ASN A 12 8.59 16.76 -24.37
CA ASN A 12 8.07 16.65 -23.00
C ASN A 12 6.53 16.63 -22.99
N SER A 13 5.88 17.53 -23.74
CA SER A 13 4.42 17.54 -23.92
C SER A 13 3.94 16.27 -24.60
N GLY A 14 4.62 15.80 -25.65
CA GLY A 14 4.29 14.56 -26.36
C GLY A 14 4.25 13.35 -25.42
N ARG A 15 5.24 13.25 -24.53
CA ARG A 15 5.27 12.19 -23.50
C ARG A 15 4.15 12.35 -22.47
N MET A 16 3.93 13.57 -21.97
CA MET A 16 2.95 13.84 -20.90
C MET A 16 1.50 13.58 -21.34
N TYR A 17 1.14 13.95 -22.56
CA TYR A 17 -0.22 13.78 -23.10
C TYR A 17 -0.47 12.40 -23.69
N SER A 18 0.53 11.53 -23.73
CA SER A 18 0.41 10.15 -24.19
C SER A 18 0.22 9.18 -23.03
N GLY A 19 -0.52 8.10 -23.25
CA GLY A 19 -0.66 7.00 -22.30
C GLY A 19 -1.93 7.06 -21.44
N PRO A 20 -2.01 6.20 -20.40
CA PRO A 20 -3.26 5.89 -19.70
C PRO A 20 -3.63 6.90 -18.58
N GLY A 21 -2.83 7.94 -18.34
CA GLY A 21 -3.05 8.92 -17.28
C GLY A 21 -2.85 8.37 -15.85
N SER A 22 -3.43 9.03 -14.85
CA SER A 22 -3.28 8.67 -13.44
C SER A 22 -4.21 7.54 -12.97
N ALA A 23 -5.24 7.20 -13.76
CA ALA A 23 -6.28 6.25 -13.37
C ALA A 23 -5.75 4.88 -12.91
N PRO A 24 -4.75 4.25 -13.57
CA PRO A 24 -4.17 3.00 -13.08
C PRO A 24 -3.57 3.11 -11.67
N MET A 25 -2.96 4.26 -11.36
CA MET A 25 -2.34 4.48 -10.05
C MET A 25 -3.40 4.77 -8.97
N ALA A 26 -4.49 5.45 -9.33
CA ALA A 26 -5.66 5.60 -8.46
C ALA A 26 -6.35 4.25 -8.15
N ALA A 27 -6.43 3.37 -9.16
CA ALA A 27 -6.93 2.01 -8.97
C ALA A 27 -6.00 1.19 -8.04
N ALA A 28 -4.69 1.27 -8.25
CA ALA A 28 -3.70 0.63 -7.38
C ALA A 28 -3.82 1.13 -5.93
N ALA A 29 -4.00 2.44 -5.72
CA ALA A 29 -4.21 3.01 -4.39
C ALA A 29 -5.43 2.40 -3.69
N THR A 30 -6.53 2.24 -4.42
CA THR A 30 -7.76 1.61 -3.89
C THR A 30 -7.50 0.15 -3.52
N ALA A 31 -6.84 -0.61 -4.39
CA ALA A 31 -6.54 -2.03 -4.15
C ALA A 31 -5.63 -2.22 -2.92
N TRP A 32 -4.57 -1.42 -2.80
CA TRP A 32 -3.67 -1.45 -1.64
C TRP A 32 -4.39 -1.08 -0.34
N ASN A 33 -5.30 -0.11 -0.39
CA ASN A 33 -6.10 0.28 0.75
C ASN A 33 -7.03 -0.86 1.22
N SER A 34 -7.70 -1.53 0.27
CA SER A 34 -8.53 -2.70 0.61
C SER A 34 -7.71 -3.82 1.21
N LEU A 35 -6.52 -4.11 0.67
CA LEU A 35 -5.62 -5.11 1.23
C LEU A 35 -5.18 -4.75 2.65
N ALA A 36 -4.88 -3.48 2.93
CA ALA A 36 -4.53 -3.05 4.28
C ALA A 36 -5.66 -3.27 5.29
N VAL A 37 -6.90 -2.98 4.89
CA VAL A 37 -8.10 -3.22 5.72
C VAL A 37 -8.26 -4.71 6.05
N GLU A 38 -8.13 -5.57 5.05
CA GLU A 38 -8.24 -7.03 5.25
C GLU A 38 -7.10 -7.57 6.12
N LEU A 39 -5.86 -7.13 5.92
CA LEU A 39 -4.72 -7.52 6.75
C LEU A 39 -4.87 -7.03 8.20
N SER A 40 -5.37 -5.82 8.42
CA SER A 40 -5.67 -5.28 9.75
C SER A 40 -6.81 -6.04 10.44
N SER A 41 -7.82 -6.46 9.68
CA SER A 41 -8.88 -7.34 10.17
C SER A 41 -8.31 -8.70 10.59
N ALA A 42 -7.49 -9.32 9.74
CA ALA A 42 -6.85 -10.60 10.00
C ALA A 42 -5.92 -10.55 11.22
N ALA A 43 -5.09 -9.51 11.34
CA ALA A 43 -4.21 -9.32 12.50
C ALA A 43 -5.00 -9.29 13.82
N ARG A 44 -6.08 -8.50 13.89
CA ARG A 44 -6.97 -8.46 15.06
C ARG A 44 -7.65 -9.81 15.33
N GLY A 45 -8.03 -10.53 14.28
CA GLY A 45 -8.58 -11.88 14.41
C GLY A 45 -7.58 -12.86 15.02
N TYR A 46 -6.32 -12.84 14.57
CA TYR A 46 -5.27 -13.65 15.17
C TYR A 46 -4.99 -13.27 16.62
N GLU A 47 -4.90 -11.98 16.94
CA GLU A 47 -4.70 -11.51 18.31
C GLU A 47 -5.82 -12.00 19.25
N ALA A 48 -7.08 -11.96 18.80
CA ALA A 48 -8.21 -12.46 19.58
C ALA A 48 -8.08 -13.97 19.87
N VAL A 49 -7.77 -14.78 18.86
CA VAL A 49 -7.61 -16.24 19.02
C VAL A 49 -6.39 -16.58 19.87
N VAL A 50 -5.26 -15.87 19.69
CA VAL A 50 -4.06 -16.07 20.51
C VAL A 50 -4.33 -15.70 21.96
N THR A 51 -5.07 -14.62 22.20
CA THR A 51 -5.48 -14.22 23.55
C THR A 51 -6.31 -15.33 24.18
N GLN A 52 -7.37 -15.80 23.52
CA GLN A 52 -8.22 -16.91 24.00
C GLN A 52 -7.45 -18.22 24.22
N LEU A 53 -6.44 -18.51 23.39
CA LEU A 53 -5.58 -19.67 23.57
C LEU A 53 -4.76 -19.54 24.87
N SER A 54 -4.24 -18.34 25.13
CA SER A 54 -3.37 -18.02 26.28
C SER A 54 -4.11 -17.68 27.57
N SER A 55 -5.41 -17.38 27.50
CA SER A 55 -6.26 -17.00 28.63
C SER A 55 -7.58 -17.74 28.52
N GLU A 56 -7.97 -18.50 29.57
CA GLU A 56 -9.22 -19.28 29.74
C GLU A 56 -8.93 -20.78 29.99
N GLU A 57 -9.56 -21.69 29.23
CA GLU A 57 -9.64 -23.12 29.53
C GLU A 57 -8.37 -23.89 29.12
N TRP A 58 -7.54 -23.33 28.22
CA TRP A 58 -6.42 -24.02 27.58
C TRP A 58 -5.04 -23.60 28.11
N MET A 59 -4.90 -23.29 29.41
CA MET A 59 -3.65 -22.79 30.01
C MET A 59 -2.55 -23.85 30.25
N GLY A 60 -2.32 -24.75 29.29
CA GLY A 60 -1.26 -25.76 29.35
C GLY A 60 0.02 -25.38 28.58
N PRO A 61 1.16 -26.07 28.81
CA PRO A 61 2.41 -25.82 28.09
C PRO A 61 2.30 -25.88 26.55
N ALA A 62 1.39 -26.72 26.04
CA ALA A 62 1.13 -26.84 24.61
C ALA A 62 0.49 -25.57 24.01
N SER A 63 -0.41 -24.92 24.77
CA SER A 63 -1.02 -23.66 24.37
C SER A 63 0.01 -22.52 24.36
N ALA A 64 0.82 -22.41 25.42
CA ALA A 64 1.90 -21.43 25.50
C ALA A 64 2.88 -21.56 24.32
N THR A 65 3.30 -22.80 24.00
CA THR A 65 4.18 -23.08 22.86
C THR A 65 3.55 -22.64 21.53
N MET A 66 2.24 -22.87 21.34
CA MET A 66 1.54 -22.43 20.13
C MET A 66 1.44 -20.91 20.03
N ALA A 67 1.13 -20.22 21.15
CA ALA A 67 1.05 -18.76 21.19
C ALA A 67 2.41 -18.12 20.83
N GLU A 68 3.51 -18.68 21.33
CA GLU A 68 4.86 -18.23 20.96
C GLU A 68 5.18 -18.52 19.49
N ALA A 69 4.81 -19.70 18.98
CA ALA A 69 5.10 -20.10 17.61
C ALA A 69 4.40 -19.22 16.55
N VAL A 70 3.18 -18.74 16.83
CA VAL A 70 2.42 -17.92 15.88
C VAL A 70 2.75 -16.43 15.95
N ALA A 71 3.35 -15.95 17.05
CA ALA A 71 3.64 -14.53 17.27
C ALA A 71 4.38 -13.83 16.10
N PRO A 72 5.40 -14.43 15.45
CA PRO A 72 6.08 -13.80 14.31
C PRO A 72 5.14 -13.56 13.11
N TYR A 73 4.18 -14.46 12.89
CA TYR A 73 3.22 -14.34 11.79
C TYR A 73 2.16 -13.26 12.06
N VAL A 74 1.70 -13.14 13.31
CA VAL A 74 0.81 -12.04 13.72
C VAL A 74 1.51 -10.70 13.53
N ALA A 75 2.76 -10.58 14.00
CA ALA A 75 3.57 -9.38 13.83
C ALA A 75 3.78 -9.03 12.34
N TRP A 76 4.09 -10.04 11.51
CA TRP A 76 4.23 -9.85 10.07
C TRP A 76 2.93 -9.37 9.42
N THR A 77 1.78 -9.92 9.82
CA THR A 77 0.47 -9.54 9.26
C THR A 77 0.14 -8.08 9.57
N GLY A 78 0.42 -7.63 10.81
CA GLY A 78 0.30 -6.22 11.18
C GLY A 78 1.23 -5.30 10.38
N ALA A 79 2.51 -5.68 10.25
CA ALA A 79 3.47 -4.91 9.45
C ALA A 79 3.08 -4.84 7.96
N ALA A 80 2.55 -5.94 7.41
CA ALA A 80 2.06 -6.00 6.04
C ALA A 80 0.86 -5.06 5.84
N ALA A 81 -0.05 -4.96 6.81
CA ALA A 81 -1.15 -3.99 6.76
C ALA A 81 -0.62 -2.55 6.67
N THR A 82 0.35 -2.19 7.51
CA THR A 82 0.99 -0.86 7.48
C THR A 82 1.70 -0.59 6.15
N HIS A 83 2.42 -1.56 5.60
CA HIS A 83 3.06 -1.41 4.29
C HIS A 83 2.05 -1.22 3.16
N ALA A 84 0.92 -1.93 3.20
CA ALA A 84 -0.15 -1.77 2.22
C ALA A 84 -0.81 -0.39 2.30
N GLU A 85 -1.03 0.14 3.52
CA GLU A 85 -1.47 1.53 3.73
C GLU A 85 -0.50 2.55 3.13
N GLN A 86 0.81 2.37 3.37
CA GLN A 86 1.84 3.24 2.81
C GLN A 86 1.87 3.16 1.27
N ALA A 87 1.77 1.96 0.70
CA ALA A 87 1.70 1.77 -0.75
C ALA A 87 0.49 2.49 -1.35
N ALA A 88 -0.68 2.41 -0.69
CA ALA A 88 -1.87 3.15 -1.10
C ALA A 88 -1.62 4.66 -1.09
N ALA A 89 -1.01 5.21 -0.03
CA ALA A 89 -0.67 6.63 0.07
C ALA A 89 0.30 7.08 -1.03
N GLN A 90 1.35 6.30 -1.29
CA GLN A 90 2.34 6.62 -2.33
C GLN A 90 1.72 6.55 -3.74
N ALA A 91 0.83 5.59 -4.00
CA ALA A 91 0.10 5.53 -5.26
C ALA A 91 -0.81 6.76 -5.47
N ARG A 92 -1.50 7.22 -4.42
CA ARG A 92 -2.27 8.48 -4.48
C ARG A 92 -1.37 9.69 -4.75
N ALA A 93 -0.22 9.76 -4.07
CA ALA A 93 0.74 10.84 -4.26
C ALA A 93 1.29 10.86 -5.69
N ALA A 94 1.63 9.70 -6.25
CA ALA A 94 2.09 9.58 -7.63
C ALA A 94 1.01 10.00 -8.64
N ALA A 95 -0.25 9.59 -8.43
CA ALA A 95 -1.38 10.04 -9.24
C ALA A 95 -1.55 11.56 -9.20
N ALA A 96 -1.52 12.16 -8.00
CA ALA A 96 -1.64 13.61 -7.84
C ALA A 96 -0.46 14.38 -8.45
N ALA A 97 0.76 13.86 -8.34
CA ALA A 97 1.94 14.45 -8.97
C ALA A 97 1.83 14.43 -10.50
N PHE A 98 1.32 13.33 -11.08
CA PHE A 98 1.03 13.25 -12.51
C PHE A 98 0.01 14.31 -12.93
N GLU A 99 -1.13 14.41 -12.25
CA GLU A 99 -2.16 15.40 -12.59
C GLU A 99 -1.65 16.84 -12.48
N THR A 100 -0.82 17.12 -11.46
CA THR A 100 -0.19 18.43 -11.30
C THR A 100 0.75 18.74 -12.46
N ALA A 101 1.59 17.79 -12.87
CA ALA A 101 2.49 17.96 -14.00
C ALA A 101 1.71 18.08 -15.32
N PHE A 102 0.68 17.26 -15.52
CA PHE A 102 -0.18 17.28 -16.70
C PHE A 102 -0.88 18.63 -16.88
N ALA A 103 -1.37 19.24 -15.80
CA ALA A 103 -2.00 20.56 -15.82
C ALA A 103 -1.01 21.71 -16.08
N ALA A 104 0.27 21.53 -15.72
CA ALA A 104 1.30 22.56 -15.87
C ALA A 104 2.04 22.50 -17.22
N VAL A 105 2.05 21.34 -17.89
CA VAL A 105 2.70 21.17 -19.19
C VAL A 105 1.89 21.85 -20.29
N VAL A 106 2.58 22.42 -21.30
CA VAL A 106 1.94 23.18 -22.38
C VAL A 106 1.26 22.22 -23.37
N PRO A 107 -0.04 22.38 -23.66
CA PRO A 107 -0.75 21.58 -24.67
C PRO A 107 -0.13 21.74 -26.06
N HIS A 108 -0.19 20.67 -26.86
CA HIS A 108 0.11 20.77 -28.28
C HIS A 108 -0.91 21.67 -28.98
N ARG A 109 -0.45 22.48 -29.95
CA ARG A 109 -1.33 23.26 -30.84
C ARG A 109 -1.90 22.39 -31.96
#